data_AF-A0A7Y2L2P7-F1
#
_entry.id   AF-A0A7Y2L2P7-F1
#
_cell.length_a   1.000
_cell.length_b   1.000
_cell.length_c   1.000
_cell.angle_alpha   90.00
_cell.angle_beta   90.00
_cell.angle_gamma   90.00
#
_symmetry.space_group_name_H-M   'P 1'
#
loop_
_entity.id
_entity.type
_entity.pdbx_description
1 polymer ?
#
loop_
_entity_poly.entity_id
_entity_poly.type
_entity_poly.pdbx_seq_one_letter_code
_entity_poly.pdbx_strand_id
1 'polypeptide(L)' 'MNLSLRTVALAAGCMLFAGQLLAEPKRPECIAPASPGGGFDLTCKLAQSALVNEKLLSKPMRVTYMPGGVGAVAYNAVV' A
#
# COMPACT_ATOMS: atom_id res chain seq x y z
N MET A 1 24.25 26.71 27.97
CA MET A 1 23.57 25.74 27.08
C MET A 1 24.36 25.67 25.78
N ASN A 2 25.36 24.79 25.69
CA ASN A 2 26.22 24.70 24.50
C ASN A 2 25.69 23.56 23.62
N LEU A 3 24.82 23.90 22.67
CA LEU A 3 24.29 22.93 21.71
C LEU A 3 25.41 22.59 20.71
N SER A 4 26.04 21.43 20.90
CA SER A 4 27.15 20.99 20.07
C SER A 4 26.69 20.70 18.64
N LEU A 5 27.47 21.13 17.65
CA LEU A 5 27.19 20.95 16.23
C LEU A 5 26.97 19.47 15.85
N ARG A 6 27.58 18.54 16.60
CA ARG A 6 27.40 17.10 16.45
C ARG A 6 25.99 16.63 16.79
N THR A 7 25.38 17.21 17.82
CA THR A 7 24.04 16.87 18.29
C THR A 7 22.98 17.32 17.28
N VAL A 8 23.20 18.49 16.65
CA VAL A 8 22.35 19.00 15.56
C VAL A 8 22.44 18.12 14.32
N ALA A 9 23.64 17.68 13.94
CA ALA A 9 23.84 16.83 12.77
C ALA A 9 23.16 15.45 12.91
N LEU A 10 23.24 14.83 14.10
CA LEU A 10 22.54 13.57 14.39
C LEU A 10 21.01 13.72 14.34
N ALA A 11 20.46 14.77 14.92
CA ALA A 11 19.01 15.02 14.90
C ALA A 11 18.48 15.27 13.47
N ALA A 12 19.25 15.99 12.64
CA ALA A 12 18.90 16.23 11.24
C ALA A 12 18.92 14.92 10.41
N GLY A 13 19.89 14.04 10.65
CA GLY A 13 19.95 12.73 10.00
C GLY A 13 18.73 11.85 10.32
N CYS A 14 18.28 11.84 11.56
CA CYS A 14 17.08 11.08 11.97
C CYS A 14 15.80 11.58 11.29
N MET A 15 15.63 12.90 11.12
CA MET A 15 14.44 13.47 10.48
C MET A 15 14.34 13.14 8.99
N LEU A 16 15.47 13.05 8.28
CA LEU A 16 15.48 12.69 6.85
C LEU A 16 15.07 11.24 6.61
N PHE A 17 15.37 10.33 7.54
CA PHE A 17 15.03 8.92 7.42
C PHE A 17 13.55 8.64 7.75
N ALA A 18 12.96 9.41 8.67
CA ALA A 18 11.57 9.24 9.10
C ALA A 18 10.54 9.52 7.98
N GLY A 19 10.87 10.39 7.01
CA GLY A 19 9.96 10.76 5.92
C GLY A 19 9.59 9.59 4.99
N GLN A 20 10.41 8.54 4.91
CA GLN A 20 10.13 7.40 4.03
C GLN A 20 9.11 6.41 4.61
N LEU A 21 8.85 6.43 5.94
CA LEU A 21 7.86 5.55 6.56
C LEU A 21 6.41 5.98 6.29
N LEU A 22 6.18 7.22 5.84
CA LEU A 22 4.85 7.79 5.65
C LEU A 22 4.44 7.88 4.16
N ALA A 23 5.20 7.25 3.26
CA ALA A 23 4.95 7.34 1.83
C ALA A 23 3.85 6.36 1.38
N GLU A 24 2.83 6.89 0.71
CA GLU A 24 1.79 6.09 0.06
C GLU A 24 2.39 5.21 -1.06
N PRO A 25 1.92 3.95 -1.25
CA PRO A 25 2.33 3.13 -2.37
C PRO A 25 2.08 3.83 -3.71
N LYS A 26 3.06 3.81 -4.63
CA LYS A 26 2.94 4.50 -5.93
C LYS A 26 1.83 3.95 -6.83
N ARG A 27 1.53 2.66 -6.74
CA ARG A 27 0.56 1.95 -7.58
C ARG A 27 -0.19 0.91 -6.73
N PRO A 28 -1.11 1.34 -5.85
CA PRO A 28 -1.86 0.43 -5.02
C PRO A 28 -2.84 -0.37 -5.90
N GLU A 29 -2.81 -1.70 -5.76
CA GLU A 29 -3.58 -2.63 -6.57
C GLU A 29 -4.02 -3.84 -5.73
N CYS A 30 -5.24 -4.30 -5.98
CA CYS A 30 -5.77 -5.56 -5.48
C CYS A 30 -6.02 -6.48 -6.67
N ILE A 31 -5.37 -7.65 -6.66
CA ILE A 31 -5.55 -8.67 -7.67
C ILE A 31 -6.65 -9.62 -7.20
N ALA A 32 -7.79 -9.61 -7.87
CA ALA A 32 -8.88 -10.53 -7.63
C ALA A 32 -8.65 -11.83 -8.44
N PRO A 33 -8.55 -13.01 -7.79
CA PRO A 33 -8.32 -14.30 -8.46
C PRO A 33 -9.54 -14.87 -9.21
N ALA A 34 -10.64 -14.12 -9.27
CA ALA A 34 -11.91 -14.54 -9.86
C ALA A 34 -12.50 -13.44 -10.74
N SER A 35 -13.57 -13.77 -11.47
CA SER A 35 -14.33 -12.80 -12.27
C SER A 35 -15.00 -11.72 -11.38
N PRO A 36 -15.32 -10.54 -11.96
CA PRO A 36 -16.08 -9.49 -11.27
C PRO A 36 -17.41 -9.99 -10.68
N GLY A 37 -17.84 -9.37 -9.59
CA GLY A 37 -19.09 -9.70 -8.90
C GLY A 37 -19.02 -10.88 -7.92
N GLY A 38 -17.88 -11.58 -7.83
CA GLY A 38 -17.64 -12.62 -6.84
C GLY A 38 -17.15 -12.11 -5.49
N GLY A 39 -16.96 -13.01 -4.52
CA GLY A 39 -16.49 -12.66 -3.17
C GLY A 39 -15.13 -11.95 -3.17
N PHE A 40 -14.21 -12.34 -4.06
CA PHE A 40 -12.91 -11.67 -4.19
C PHE A 40 -13.01 -10.22 -4.68
N ASP A 41 -13.94 -9.93 -5.58
CA ASP A 41 -14.20 -8.55 -6.04
C ASP A 41 -14.73 -7.69 -4.88
N LEU A 42 -15.72 -8.22 -4.15
CA LEU A 42 -16.28 -7.55 -2.98
C LEU A 42 -15.22 -7.29 -1.91
N THR A 43 -14.35 -8.26 -1.62
CA THR A 43 -13.23 -8.11 -0.67
C THR A 43 -12.27 -7.02 -1.14
N CYS A 44 -11.88 -7.00 -2.42
CA CYS A 44 -11.02 -5.93 -2.95
C CYS A 44 -11.69 -4.56 -2.83
N LYS A 45 -12.98 -4.44 -3.15
CA LYS A 45 -13.73 -3.16 -3.03
C LYS A 45 -13.91 -2.70 -1.59
N LEU A 46 -14.10 -3.64 -0.66
CA LEU A 46 -14.16 -3.35 0.77
C LEU A 46 -12.82 -2.80 1.26
N ALA A 47 -11.71 -3.48 0.93
CA ALA A 47 -10.37 -3.01 1.26
C ALA A 47 -10.08 -1.63 0.64
N GLN A 48 -10.52 -1.41 -0.59
CA GLN A 48 -10.34 -0.14 -1.31
C GLN A 48 -11.02 1.00 -0.55
N SER A 49 -12.26 0.77 -0.12
CA SER A 49 -13.04 1.75 0.63
C SER A 49 -12.44 1.99 2.01
N ALA A 50 -12.04 0.93 2.72
CA ALA A 50 -11.42 1.03 4.04
C ALA A 50 -10.12 1.85 4.01
N LEU A 51 -9.22 1.57 3.06
CA LEU A 51 -7.93 2.26 2.95
C LEU A 51 -8.06 3.74 2.61
N VAL A 52 -9.06 4.11 1.80
CA VAL A 52 -9.38 5.52 1.51
C VAL A 52 -10.02 6.21 2.72
N ASN A 53 -10.95 5.55 3.41
CA ASN A 53 -11.63 6.11 4.58
C ASN A 53 -10.66 6.39 5.74
N GLU A 54 -9.70 5.49 5.96
CA GLU A 54 -8.63 5.65 6.95
C GLU A 54 -7.53 6.62 6.49
N LYS A 55 -7.68 7.24 5.31
CA LYS A 55 -6.71 8.18 4.71
C LYS A 55 -5.31 7.58 4.54
N LEU A 56 -5.23 6.25 4.42
CA LEU A 56 -3.99 5.53 4.10
C LEU A 56 -3.68 5.56 2.60
N LEU A 57 -4.73 5.73 1.78
CA LEU A 57 -4.61 6.02 0.35
C LEU A 57 -5.36 7.31 0.02
N SER A 58 -4.71 8.19 -0.74
CA SER A 58 -5.31 9.42 -1.29
C SER A 58 -6.33 9.14 -2.38
N LYS A 59 -6.23 7.98 -3.04
CA LYS A 59 -7.12 7.53 -4.12
C LYS A 59 -7.42 6.04 -3.96
N PRO A 60 -8.59 5.58 -4.43
CA PRO A 60 -8.93 4.17 -4.40
C PRO A 60 -7.90 3.34 -5.19
N MET A 61 -7.44 2.25 -4.59
CA MET A 61 -6.57 1.27 -5.25
C MET A 61 -7.23 0.65 -6.48
N ARG A 62 -6.46 0.21 -7.48
CA ARG A 62 -7.01 -0.43 -8.67
C ARG A 62 -7.41 -1.89 -8.37
N VAL A 63 -8.51 -2.36 -8.93
CA VAL A 63 -8.87 -3.79 -8.91
C VAL A 63 -8.51 -4.39 -10.27
N THR A 64 -7.66 -5.42 -10.27
CA THR A 64 -7.29 -6.17 -11.48
C THR A 64 -7.77 -7.60 -11.34
N TYR A 65 -8.43 -8.11 -12.38
CA TYR A 65 -8.97 -9.47 -12.37
C TYR A 65 -7.99 -10.40 -13.08
N MET A 66 -7.57 -11.45 -12.38
CA MET A 66 -6.67 -12.49 -12.90
C MET A 66 -7.26 -13.87 -12.62
N PRO A 67 -8.33 -14.27 -13.33
CA PRO A 67 -8.91 -15.59 -13.19
C PRO A 67 -7.98 -16.67 -13.78
N GLY A 68 -8.08 -17.89 -13.25
CA GLY A 68 -7.40 -19.08 -13.78
C GLY A 68 -6.73 -19.92 -12.69
N GLY A 69 -6.69 -21.24 -12.91
CA GLY A 69 -6.07 -22.20 -11.98
C GLY A 69 -6.62 -22.13 -10.55
N VAL A 70 -7.92 -21.88 -10.38
CA VAL A 70 -8.56 -21.67 -9.06
C VAL A 70 -7.88 -20.55 -8.24
N GLY A 71 -7.36 -19.53 -8.94
CA GLY A 71 -6.64 -18.41 -8.35
C GLY A 71 -5.11 -18.55 -8.38
N ALA A 72 -4.57 -19.70 -8.78
CA ALA A 72 -3.12 -19.89 -8.90
C ALA A 72 -2.46 -18.86 -9.83
N VAL A 73 -3.16 -18.41 -10.88
CA VAL A 73 -2.63 -17.37 -11.79
C VAL A 73 -2.41 -16.05 -11.06
N ALA A 74 -3.35 -15.64 -10.21
CA ALA A 74 -3.22 -14.42 -9.41
C ALA A 74 -2.12 -14.54 -8.35
N TYR A 75 -2.02 -15.68 -7.66
CA TYR A 75 -0.98 -15.88 -6.65
C TYR A 75 0.42 -15.94 -7.28
N ASN A 76 0.57 -16.57 -8.44
CA ASN A 76 1.83 -16.59 -9.21
C ASN A 76 2.26 -15.20 -9.70
N ALA A 77 1.34 -14.24 -9.85
CA ALA A 77 1.67 -12.89 -10.31
C ALA A 77 2.36 -12.02 -9.25
N VAL A 78 2.39 -12.46 -7.98
CA VAL A 78 2.88 -11.69 -6.83
C VAL A 78 4.09 -12.35 -6.15
N VAL A 79 4.37 -13.62 -6.43
CA VAL A 79 5.51 -14.37 -5.89
C VAL A 79 6.75 -14.29 -6.77
#